data_AF-A0A1J3JE13-F1
#
_entry.id   AF-A0A1J3JE13-F1
#
_cell.length_a   1.000
_cell.length_b   1.000
_cell.length_c   1.000
_cell.angle_alpha   90.00
_cell.angle_beta   90.00
_cell.angle_gamma   90.00
#
_symmetry.space_group_name_H-M   'P 1'
#
loop_
_entity.id
_entity.type
_entity.pdbx_description
1 polymer ?
#
loop_
_entity_poly.entity_id
_entity_poly.type
_entity_poly.pdbx_seq_one_letter_code
_entity_poly.pdbx_strand_id
1 'polypeptide(L)'
;LGVVKNLAGQFEKFEKNTQADALASLASTSDPDLKRIIPVEFIEHPIIDVDEPETLMTIVEGDPDNNGETDCNQPAEMDIDDNTEYGCDKDWLEPIRLYLADGETPTDKWAA
;
A
#
# COMPACT_ATOMS: atom_id res chain seq x y z
N LEU A 1 20.61 23.22 2.73
CA LEU A 1 21.01 21.78 2.83
C LEU A 1 21.38 21.35 4.26
N GLY A 2 22.11 22.15 5.05
CA GLY A 2 22.53 21.76 6.41
C GLY A 2 21.41 21.50 7.41
N VAL A 3 20.32 22.29 7.35
CA VAL A 3 19.15 22.13 8.24
C VAL A 3 18.42 20.80 7.98
N VAL A 4 18.23 20.44 6.71
CA VAL A 4 17.56 19.18 6.32
C VAL A 4 18.38 17.96 6.76
N LYS A 5 19.71 18.02 6.62
CA LYS A 5 20.60 16.95 7.10
C LYS A 5 20.60 16.82 8.62
N ASN A 6 20.55 17.95 9.33
CA ASN A 6 20.45 17.94 10.79
C ASN A 6 19.11 17.37 11.28
N LEU A 7 18.01 17.75 10.61
CA LEU A 7 16.68 17.23 10.89
C LEU A 7 16.58 15.72 10.58
N ALA A 8 17.14 15.28 9.45
CA ALA A 8 17.23 13.85 9.10
C ALA A 8 17.99 13.04 10.16
N GLY A 9 19.09 13.59 10.70
CA GLY A 9 19.84 12.95 11.79
C GLY A 9 19.07 12.85 13.12
N GLN A 10 18.03 13.66 13.34
CA GLN A 10 17.17 13.52 14.52
C GLN A 10 16.23 12.32 14.41
N PHE A 11 15.91 11.88 13.20
CA PHE A 11 15.08 10.70 12.95
C PHE A 11 15.90 9.40 12.83
N GLU A 12 17.23 9.46 12.81
CA GLU A 12 18.07 8.26 12.77
C GLU A 12 18.03 7.46 14.08
N LYS A 13 17.67 8.12 15.19
CA LYS A 13 17.58 7.52 16.52
C LYS A 13 16.14 7.61 17.06
N PHE A 14 15.32 6.61 16.72
CA PHE A 14 14.07 6.38 17.44
C PHE A 14 14.35 5.61 18.72
N GLU A 15 13.92 6.14 19.86
CA GLU A 15 13.94 5.37 21.11
C GLU A 15 12.91 4.26 21.02
N LYS A 16 13.35 3.02 21.29
CA LYS A 16 12.47 1.86 21.35
C LYS A 16 11.45 2.06 22.47
N ASN A 17 10.16 2.00 22.15
CA ASN A 17 9.07 2.20 23.11
C ASN A 17 8.89 0.96 24.02
N THR A 18 9.92 0.69 24.82
CA THR A 18 10.00 -0.45 25.73
C THR A 18 8.84 -0.45 26.73
N GLN A 19 8.33 0.73 27.09
CA GLN A 19 7.17 0.86 27.95
C GLN A 19 5.90 0.34 27.27
N ALA A 20 5.65 0.70 26.00
CA ALA A 20 4.52 0.16 25.24
C ALA A 20 4.65 -1.36 25.05
N ASP A 21 5.86 -1.86 24.78
CA ASP A 21 6.12 -3.30 24.62
C ASP A 21 5.83 -4.08 25.92
N ALA A 22 6.20 -3.50 27.07
CA ALA A 22 5.89 -4.07 28.38
C ALA A 22 4.38 -4.08 28.67
N LEU A 23 3.67 -3.00 28.33
CA LEU A 23 2.22 -2.92 28.46
C LEU A 23 1.50 -3.90 27.53
N ALA A 24 1.97 -4.04 26.28
CA ALA A 24 1.43 -5.01 25.32
C ALA A 24 1.62 -6.45 25.83
N SER A 25 2.80 -6.76 26.37
CA SER A 25 3.09 -8.06 26.97
C SER A 25 2.18 -8.36 28.16
N LEU A 26 1.97 -7.39 29.07
CA LEU A 26 1.04 -7.52 30.20
C LEU A 26 -0.42 -7.67 29.76
N ALA A 27 -0.83 -6.96 28.72
CA ALA A 27 -2.18 -7.12 28.16
C ALA A 27 -2.36 -8.49 27.46
N SER A 28 -1.28 -9.05 26.93
CA SER A 28 -1.28 -10.37 26.29
C SER A 28 -1.34 -11.53 27.29
N THR A 29 -0.99 -11.34 28.57
CA THR A 29 -1.20 -12.35 29.62
C THR A 29 -2.65 -12.40 30.10
N SER A 30 -3.60 -12.06 29.22
CA SER A 30 -5.03 -12.23 29.43
C SER A 30 -5.32 -13.64 29.92
N ASP A 31 -6.24 -13.74 30.87
CA ASP A 31 -6.75 -15.02 31.37
C ASP A 31 -7.19 -15.90 30.17
N PRO A 32 -6.58 -17.08 29.97
CA PRO A 32 -6.90 -17.97 28.84
C PRO A 32 -8.33 -18.51 28.91
N ASP A 33 -8.94 -18.51 30.10
CA ASP A 33 -10.34 -18.89 30.30
C ASP A 33 -11.30 -17.75 29.91
N LEU A 34 -10.79 -16.50 29.86
CA LEU A 34 -11.51 -15.33 29.37
C LEU A 34 -11.30 -15.17 27.86
N LYS A 35 -11.98 -16.02 27.07
CA LYS A 35 -11.98 -15.90 25.61
C LYS A 35 -12.59 -14.57 25.19
N ARG A 36 -11.77 -13.67 24.65
CA ARG A 36 -12.24 -12.48 23.93
C ARG A 36 -12.84 -12.91 22.60
N ILE A 37 -14.14 -13.21 22.59
CA ILE A 37 -14.88 -13.48 21.36
C ILE A 37 -15.18 -12.12 20.73
N ILE A 38 -14.59 -11.84 19.57
CA ILE A 38 -15.06 -10.73 18.71
C ILE A 38 -16.29 -11.28 17.98
N PRO A 39 -17.51 -10.80 18.29
CA PRO A 39 -18.68 -11.24 17.57
C PRO A 39 -18.54 -10.79 16.11
N VAL A 40 -18.57 -11.76 15.20
CA VAL A 40 -18.68 -11.48 13.77
C VAL A 40 -20.17 -11.45 13.46
N GLU A 41 -20.76 -10.27 13.55
CA GLU A 41 -22.14 -10.03 13.14
C GLU A 41 -22.16 -9.45 11.73
N PHE A 42 -23.11 -9.90 10.92
CA PHE A 42 -23.38 -9.28 9.63
C PHE A 42 -24.12 -7.96 9.87
N ILE A 43 -23.65 -6.88 9.25
CA ILE A 43 -24.36 -5.61 9.27
C ILE A 43 -25.46 -5.70 8.22
N GLU A 44 -26.71 -5.88 8.66
CA GLU A 44 -27.88 -6.02 7.76
C GLU A 44 -28.07 -4.82 6.84
N HIS A 45 -27.70 -3.63 7.31
CA HIS A 45 -27.80 -2.36 6.60
C HIS A 45 -26.47 -1.60 6.72
N PRO A 46 -25.49 -1.83 5.82
CA PRO A 46 -24.26 -1.04 5.81
C PRO A 46 -24.62 0.44 5.58
N ILE A 47 -24.01 1.34 6.35
CA ILE A 47 -24.22 2.81 6.23
C ILE A 47 -23.41 3.38 5.04
N ILE A 48 -22.64 2.53 4.36
CA ILE A 48 -21.99 2.89 3.10
C ILE A 48 -23.08 2.78 2.03
N ASP A 49 -23.48 3.92 1.47
CA ASP A 49 -24.37 3.95 0.31
C ASP A 49 -23.69 3.23 -0.86
N VAL A 50 -24.25 2.08 -1.25
CA VAL A 50 -23.88 1.34 -2.47
C VAL A 50 -24.80 1.76 -3.64
N ASP A 51 -25.38 2.95 -3.55
CA ASP A 51 -26.23 3.53 -4.60
C ASP A 51 -25.43 3.92 -5.86
N GLU A 52 -24.10 3.87 -5.79
CA GLU A 52 -23.24 3.87 -6.97
C GLU A 52 -23.21 2.46 -7.58
N PRO A 53 -23.37 2.34 -8.91
CA PRO A 53 -23.33 1.04 -9.56
C PRO A 53 -22.05 0.31 -9.13
N GLU A 54 -22.21 -0.96 -8.73
CA GLU A 54 -21.09 -1.84 -8.41
C GLU A 54 -19.99 -1.59 -9.44
N THR A 55 -18.91 -0.90 -9.02
CA THR A 55 -17.80 -0.63 -9.92
C THR A 55 -17.05 -1.95 -10.03
N LEU A 56 -17.59 -2.83 -10.86
CA LEU A 56 -16.98 -4.10 -11.20
C LEU A 56 -15.74 -3.75 -12.02
N MET A 57 -14.57 -3.84 -11.40
CA MET A 57 -13.32 -3.90 -12.15
C MET A 57 -13.34 -5.21 -12.94
N THR A 58 -13.72 -5.12 -14.21
CA THR A 58 -13.57 -6.21 -15.16
C THR A 58 -12.08 -6.49 -15.31
N ILE A 59 -11.62 -7.64 -14.81
CA ILE A 59 -10.30 -8.17 -15.16
C ILE A 59 -10.41 -8.60 -16.63
N VAL A 60 -9.93 -7.75 -17.53
CA VAL A 60 -9.75 -8.14 -18.93
C VAL A 60 -8.52 -9.03 -18.96
N GLU A 61 -8.70 -10.34 -19.06
CA GLU A 61 -7.64 -11.23 -19.53
C GLU A 61 -7.34 -10.83 -20.98
N GLY A 62 -6.27 -10.07 -21.17
CA GLY A 62 -5.78 -9.76 -22.50
C GLY A 62 -5.34 -11.04 -23.19
N ASP A 63 -6.10 -11.44 -24.21
CA ASP A 63 -5.72 -12.52 -25.12
C ASP A 63 -4.45 -12.05 -25.87
N PRO A 64 -3.29 -12.71 -25.75
CA PRO A 64 -2.03 -12.22 -26.31
C PRO A 64 -2.01 -12.21 -27.85
N ASP A 65 -3.00 -12.83 -28.50
CA ASP A 65 -3.04 -13.05 -29.94
C ASP A 65 -4.02 -12.13 -30.71
N ASN A 66 -4.79 -11.28 -30.02
CA ASN A 66 -5.70 -10.35 -30.69
C ASN A 66 -5.11 -8.94 -30.78
N ASN A 67 -4.37 -8.70 -31.86
CA ASN A 67 -4.04 -7.37 -32.39
C ASN A 67 -5.30 -6.63 -32.90
N GLY A 68 -6.37 -6.61 -32.13
CA GLY A 68 -7.45 -5.67 -32.31
C GLY A 68 -6.92 -4.32 -31.89
N GLU A 69 -6.55 -3.48 -32.86
CA GLU A 69 -6.22 -2.06 -32.67
C GLU A 69 -7.31 -1.40 -31.81
N THR A 70 -7.13 -1.42 -30.50
CA THR A 70 -7.55 -0.29 -29.68
C THR A 70 -6.48 0.74 -29.93
N ASP A 71 -6.85 1.76 -30.71
CA ASP A 71 -6.01 2.91 -30.98
C ASP A 71 -5.61 3.58 -29.65
N CYS A 72 -4.50 3.13 -29.08
CA CYS A 72 -3.86 3.71 -27.92
C CYS A 72 -3.26 5.09 -28.21
N ASN A 73 -3.41 5.62 -29.44
CA ASN A 73 -3.06 7.00 -29.78
C ASN A 73 -4.18 7.99 -29.48
N GLN A 74 -5.33 7.56 -28.97
CA GLN A 74 -6.24 8.47 -28.31
C GLN A 74 -5.86 8.55 -26.83
N PRO A 75 -5.12 9.59 -26.39
CA PRO A 75 -5.06 9.85 -24.97
C PRO A 75 -6.51 10.02 -24.51
N ALA A 76 -6.92 9.26 -23.50
CA ALA A 76 -8.03 9.73 -22.68
C ALA A 76 -7.64 11.16 -22.28
N GLU A 77 -8.44 12.16 -22.64
CA GLU A 77 -8.26 13.53 -22.17
C GLU A 77 -8.51 13.55 -20.65
N MET A 78 -7.54 13.01 -19.92
CA MET A 78 -7.31 13.26 -18.53
C MET A 78 -6.31 14.40 -18.57
N ASP A 79 -6.70 15.57 -18.05
CA ASP A 79 -5.77 16.64 -17.75
C ASP A 79 -4.79 16.12 -16.70
N ILE A 80 -3.76 15.39 -17.16
CA ILE A 80 -2.62 15.03 -16.35
C ILE A 80 -1.91 16.37 -16.16
N ASP A 81 -2.13 16.98 -15.01
CA ASP A 81 -1.30 18.09 -14.56
C ASP A 81 0.15 17.62 -14.66
N ASP A 82 0.93 18.27 -15.50
CA ASP A 82 2.38 18.04 -15.65
C ASP A 82 3.14 18.26 -14.32
N ASN A 83 2.48 18.84 -13.30
CA ASN A 83 2.98 18.93 -11.93
C ASN A 83 2.51 17.80 -11.00
N THR A 84 1.80 16.79 -11.49
CA THR A 84 1.69 15.55 -10.74
C THR A 84 3.09 14.95 -10.69
N GLU A 85 3.73 15.14 -9.53
CA GLU A 85 4.90 14.44 -9.03
C GLU A 85 4.58 12.93 -8.92
N TYR A 86 4.03 12.33 -9.96
CA TYR A 86 3.59 10.94 -10.11
C TYR A 86 3.89 10.45 -11.53
N GLY A 87 4.95 10.97 -12.15
CA GLY A 87 5.55 10.39 -13.33
C GLY A 87 6.13 9.00 -13.02
N CYS A 88 6.08 8.12 -14.03
CA CYS A 88 6.79 6.83 -14.06
C CYS A 88 8.32 6.95 -14.00
N ASP A 89 8.83 8.16 -13.78
CA ASP A 89 10.24 8.56 -13.82
C ASP A 89 10.90 8.44 -12.45
N LYS A 90 10.20 7.90 -11.45
CA LYS A 90 10.69 7.81 -10.08
C LYS A 90 11.56 6.57 -9.91
N ASP A 91 12.70 6.75 -9.24
CA ASP A 91 13.67 5.71 -8.92
C ASP A 91 13.10 4.51 -8.13
N TRP A 92 11.89 4.60 -7.57
CA TRP A 92 11.23 3.47 -6.88
C TRP A 92 10.53 2.50 -7.82
N LEU A 93 10.27 2.88 -9.07
CA LEU A 93 9.53 2.06 -10.03
C LEU A 93 10.38 0.88 -10.54
N GLU A 94 11.68 1.12 -10.75
CA GLU A 94 12.64 0.10 -11.15
C GLU A 94 12.77 -1.06 -10.14
N PRO A 95 12.94 -0.80 -8.82
CA PRO A 95 12.85 -1.84 -7.79
C PRO A 95 11.58 -2.70 -7.84
N ILE A 96 10.44 -2.09 -8.17
CA ILE A 96 9.16 -2.82 -8.24
C ILE A 96 9.10 -3.68 -9.51
N ARG A 97 9.58 -3.15 -10.65
CA ARG A 97 9.69 -3.92 -11.90
C ARG A 97 10.58 -5.14 -11.73
N LEU A 98 11.74 -4.97 -11.10
CA LEU A 98 12.68 -6.07 -10.83
C LEU A 98 12.07 -7.13 -9.91
N TYR A 99 11.33 -6.70 -8.87
CA TYR A 99 10.62 -7.63 -8.00
C TYR A 99 9.56 -8.46 -8.75
N LEU A 100 8.80 -7.82 -9.64
CA LEU A 100 7.75 -8.52 -10.41
C LEU A 100 8.33 -9.47 -11.47
N ALA A 101 9.46 -9.11 -12.08
CA ALA A 101 10.12 -9.93 -13.10
C ALA A 101 10.92 -11.09 -12.49
N ASP A 102 11.72 -10.79 -11.47
CA ASP A 102 12.79 -11.68 -10.98
C ASP A 102 12.60 -12.10 -9.51
N GLY A 103 11.56 -11.59 -8.83
CA GLY A 103 11.31 -11.88 -7.41
C GLY A 103 12.31 -11.21 -6.45
N GLU A 104 13.14 -10.32 -6.94
CA GLU A 104 14.22 -9.71 -6.16
C GLU A 104 13.70 -8.57 -5.28
N THR A 105 13.87 -8.70 -3.97
CA THR A 105 13.56 -7.64 -3.00
C THR A 105 14.78 -6.75 -2.76
N PRO A 106 14.62 -5.41 -2.71
CA PRO A 106 15.73 -4.51 -2.43
C PRO A 106 16.38 -4.83 -1.07
N THR A 107 17.64 -5.27 -1.10
CA THR A 107 18.39 -5.73 0.09
C THR A 107 18.63 -4.64 1.12
N ASP A 108 18.69 -3.38 0.70
CA ASP A 108 18.95 -2.22 1.57
C ASP A 108 17.69 -1.75 2.33
N LYS A 109 16.49 -2.05 1.83
CA LYS A 109 15.22 -1.52 2.40
C LYS A 109 14.45 -2.52 3.26
N TRP A 110 14.78 -3.81 3.20
CA TRP A 110 14.01 -4.88 3.82
C TRP A 110 14.84 -5.83 4.72
N ALA A 111 16.11 -5.52 4.97
CA ALA A 111 16.90 -6.25 5.97
C ALA A 111 16.47 -5.81 7.38
N ALA A 112 15.88 -6.73 8.14
CA ALA A 112 15.51 -6.57 9.55
C ALA A 112 16.70 -6.77 10.50
#